data_AF-A0A969AMX0-F1
#
_entry.id   AF-A0A969AMX0-F1
#
_cell.length_a   1.000
_cell.length_b   1.000
_cell.length_c   1.000
_cell.angle_alpha   90.00
_cell.angle_beta   90.00
_cell.angle_gamma   90.00
#
_symmetry.space_group_name_H-M   'P 1'
#
loop_
_entity.id
_entity.type
_entity.pdbx_description
1 polymer ?
#
loop_
_entity_poly.entity_id
_entity_poly.type
_entity_poly.pdbx_seq_one_letter_code
_entity_poly.pdbx_strand_id
1 'polypeptide(L)'
;MDEKSPESPPSKPRKRRAKAKAQPALPPASSPTVGGYKVQVFYLAARSTNPKAPVKDALWFAVYPIIPRVGDSLFHDSIYYQVERVFLYENLALGWYADIEVSYYGRR
;
A
#
# COMPACT_ATOMS: atom_id res chain seq x y z
N MET A 1 56.51 -43.89 -23.88
CA MET A 1 55.48 -43.89 -24.93
C MET A 1 54.18 -44.27 -24.24
N ASP A 2 53.51 -43.26 -23.68
CA ASP A 2 52.30 -42.61 -24.24
C ASP A 2 51.07 -43.46 -23.91
N GLU A 3 50.32 -43.11 -22.85
CA GLU A 3 49.21 -42.15 -22.85
C GLU A 3 47.86 -42.90 -22.90
N LYS A 4 46.98 -42.55 -21.95
CA LYS A 4 45.55 -42.20 -22.18
C LYS A 4 44.54 -42.94 -21.30
N SER A 5 44.00 -42.19 -20.34
CA SER A 5 42.74 -42.45 -19.63
C SER A 5 41.54 -42.45 -20.59
N PRO A 6 40.41 -43.04 -20.17
CA PRO A 6 39.20 -42.23 -20.02
C PRO A 6 38.43 -42.61 -18.74
N GLU A 7 38.14 -41.68 -17.83
CA GLU A 7 37.04 -40.68 -17.83
C GLU A 7 35.68 -41.30 -17.46
N SER A 8 35.31 -41.12 -16.18
CA SER A 8 34.06 -41.53 -15.56
C SER A 8 32.88 -40.62 -15.98
N PRO A 9 31.67 -41.15 -16.19
CA PRO A 9 30.54 -40.34 -16.62
C PRO A 9 29.98 -39.41 -15.52
N PRO A 10 29.47 -38.21 -15.85
CA PRO A 10 29.05 -37.21 -14.89
C PRO A 10 27.68 -37.50 -14.25
N SER A 11 27.61 -37.28 -12.94
CA SER A 11 26.41 -37.32 -12.12
C SER A 11 25.47 -36.14 -12.44
N LYS A 12 24.25 -36.44 -12.90
CA LYS A 12 23.22 -35.42 -13.19
C LYS A 12 22.69 -34.79 -11.89
N PRO A 13 22.53 -33.45 -11.81
CA PRO A 13 21.94 -32.81 -10.65
C PRO A 13 20.42 -33.05 -10.61
N ARG A 14 19.94 -33.58 -9.48
CA ARG A 14 18.53 -33.84 -9.16
C ARG A 14 17.78 -32.51 -8.98
N LYS A 15 17.05 -32.06 -10.01
CA LYS A 15 16.12 -30.93 -9.92
C LYS A 15 15.01 -31.24 -8.90
N ARG A 16 15.13 -30.72 -7.68
CA ARG A 16 14.02 -30.68 -6.71
C ARG A 16 12.96 -29.72 -7.24
N ARG A 17 11.85 -30.27 -7.73
CA ARG A 17 10.66 -29.51 -8.13
C ARG A 17 9.98 -29.02 -6.84
N ALA A 18 10.28 -27.79 -6.43
CA ALA A 18 9.51 -27.13 -5.38
C ALA A 18 8.09 -26.89 -5.93
N LYS A 19 7.09 -27.51 -5.30
CA LYS A 19 5.67 -27.27 -5.58
C LYS A 19 5.39 -25.84 -5.10
N ALA A 20 5.41 -24.87 -6.02
CA ALA A 20 4.93 -23.53 -5.74
C ALA A 20 3.46 -23.66 -5.35
N LYS A 21 3.14 -23.38 -4.08
CA LYS A 21 1.75 -23.17 -3.66
C LYS A 21 1.22 -22.03 -4.52
N ALA A 22 0.17 -22.32 -5.30
CA ALA A 22 -0.57 -21.29 -6.01
C ALA A 22 -1.03 -20.25 -4.98
N GLN A 23 -0.42 -19.07 -5.02
CA GLN A 23 -0.99 -17.91 -4.35
C GLN A 23 -2.35 -17.66 -5.04
N PRO A 24 -3.42 -17.34 -4.29
CA PRO A 24 -4.65 -16.88 -4.90
C PRO A 24 -4.29 -15.69 -5.79
N ALA A 25 -4.63 -15.77 -7.08
CA ALA A 25 -4.43 -14.66 -7.99
C ALA A 25 -5.22 -13.47 -7.45
N LEU A 26 -4.52 -12.44 -6.98
CA LEU A 26 -5.13 -11.15 -6.71
C LEU A 26 -5.81 -10.69 -8.02
N PRO A 27 -7.06 -10.20 -7.97
CA PRO A 27 -7.70 -9.67 -9.16
C PRO A 27 -6.79 -8.61 -9.80
N PRO A 28 -6.72 -8.52 -11.13
CA PRO A 28 -5.90 -7.52 -11.79
C PRO A 28 -6.32 -6.15 -11.27
N ALA A 29 -5.36 -5.39 -10.75
CA ALA A 29 -5.59 -4.00 -10.37
C ALA A 29 -6.10 -3.28 -11.62
N SER A 30 -7.38 -2.90 -11.62
CA SER A 30 -7.91 -2.00 -12.63
C SER A 30 -7.07 -0.74 -12.54
N SER A 31 -6.25 -0.52 -13.56
CA SER A 31 -5.45 0.69 -13.68
C SER A 31 -6.42 1.87 -13.65
N PRO A 32 -6.22 2.89 -12.82
CA PRO A 32 -7.18 3.98 -12.70
C PRO A 32 -7.35 4.64 -14.06
N THR A 33 -8.57 4.56 -14.57
CA THR A 33 -8.99 5.11 -15.85
C THR A 33 -8.89 6.63 -15.81
N VAL A 34 -7.77 7.21 -16.25
CA VAL A 34 -7.57 8.66 -16.57
C VAL A 34 -7.95 9.69 -15.48
N GLY A 35 -8.42 9.27 -14.29
CA GLY A 35 -9.13 10.13 -13.34
C GLY A 35 -8.72 9.96 -11.88
N GLY A 36 -7.59 9.29 -11.60
CA GLY A 36 -7.05 9.11 -10.25
C GLY A 36 -7.81 8.11 -9.37
N TYR A 37 -7.34 7.99 -8.13
CA TYR A 37 -7.87 7.11 -7.10
C TYR A 37 -8.77 7.90 -6.14
N LYS A 38 -10.06 7.58 -6.11
CA LYS A 38 -11.01 8.11 -5.13
C LYS A 38 -10.73 7.48 -3.77
N VAL A 39 -10.52 8.33 -2.75
CA VAL A 39 -10.24 7.90 -1.38
C VAL A 39 -11.09 8.69 -0.38
N GLN A 40 -11.53 8.00 0.66
CA GLN A 40 -12.17 8.60 1.80
C GLN A 40 -11.10 8.83 2.87
N VAL A 41 -11.01 10.03 3.41
CA VAL A 41 -10.02 10.38 4.43
C VAL A 41 -10.72 10.79 5.71
N PHE A 42 -10.28 10.24 6.83
CA PHE A 42 -10.86 10.52 8.12
C PHE A 42 -9.81 10.83 9.19
N TYR A 43 -10.11 11.86 9.97
CA TYR A 43 -9.37 12.31 11.12
C TYR A 43 -10.25 12.13 12.37
N LEU A 44 -9.68 11.49 13.40
CA LEU A 44 -10.33 11.28 14.69
C LEU A 44 -9.67 12.15 15.75
N ALA A 45 -10.37 13.19 16.20
CA ALA A 45 -9.86 14.17 17.16
C ALA A 45 -9.53 13.54 18.51
N ALA A 46 -10.31 12.53 18.93
CA ALA A 46 -10.08 11.79 20.18
C ALA A 46 -8.71 11.10 20.27
N ARG A 47 -8.01 10.91 19.14
CA ARG A 47 -6.67 10.29 19.10
C ARG A 47 -5.53 11.30 19.22
N SER A 48 -5.81 12.60 19.14
CA SER A 48 -4.79 13.64 19.25
C SER A 48 -4.68 14.12 20.71
N THR A 49 -3.44 14.14 21.23
CA THR A 49 -3.12 14.80 22.51
C THR A 49 -2.61 16.23 22.31
N ASN A 50 -2.49 16.69 21.06
CA ASN A 50 -1.93 18.01 20.75
C ASN A 50 -3.01 19.10 20.91
N PRO A 51 -2.79 20.12 21.76
CA PRO A 51 -3.77 21.19 22.00
C PRO A 51 -4.02 22.09 20.78
N LYS A 52 -3.10 22.10 19.79
CA LYS A 52 -3.27 22.83 18.52
C LYS A 52 -4.06 22.02 17.48
N ALA A 53 -4.36 20.75 17.75
CA ALA A 53 -5.05 19.91 16.79
C ALA A 53 -6.53 20.28 16.68
N PRO A 54 -7.17 20.00 15.54
CA PRO A 54 -8.61 20.18 15.39
C PRO A 54 -9.37 19.35 16.43
N VAL A 55 -10.34 20.00 17.08
CA VAL A 55 -11.14 19.42 18.18
C VAL A 55 -12.27 18.52 17.67
N LYS A 56 -12.67 18.69 16.41
CA LYS A 56 -13.72 17.91 15.77
C LYS A 56 -13.10 16.89 14.82
N ASP A 57 -13.77 15.74 14.74
CA ASP A 57 -13.51 14.76 13.69
C ASP A 57 -13.74 15.40 12.32
N ALA A 58 -12.99 14.93 11.31
CA ALA A 58 -13.14 15.37 9.94
C ALA A 58 -13.23 14.15 9.02
N LEU A 59 -14.11 14.25 8.03
CA LEU A 59 -14.30 13.25 6.98
C LEU A 59 -14.38 14.00 5.66
N TRP A 60 -13.53 13.65 4.71
CA TRP A 60 -13.60 14.23 3.38
C TRP A 60 -13.26 13.20 2.30
N PHE A 61 -13.57 13.59 1.08
CA PHE A 61 -13.45 12.79 -0.11
C PHE A 61 -12.49 13.45 -1.07
N ALA A 62 -11.51 12.70 -1.58
CA ALA A 62 -10.49 13.22 -2.45
C ALA A 62 -10.17 12.27 -3.61
N VAL A 63 -9.60 12.82 -4.66
CA VAL A 63 -9.07 12.07 -5.80
C VAL A 63 -7.58 12.37 -5.88
N TYR A 64 -6.75 11.34 -5.75
CA TYR A 64 -5.30 11.49 -5.86
C TYR A 64 -4.77 10.74 -7.08
N PRO A 65 -3.71 11.23 -7.74
CA PRO A 65 -3.07 10.50 -8.84
C PRO A 65 -2.44 9.17 -8.37
N ILE A 66 -2.10 9.08 -7.08
CA ILE A 66 -1.56 7.90 -6.40
C ILE A 66 -2.26 7.81 -5.04
N ILE A 67 -2.60 6.60 -4.58
CA ILE A 67 -3.14 6.39 -3.23
C ILE A 67 -2.08 6.85 -2.20
N PRO A 68 -2.38 7.81 -1.31
CA PRO A 68 -1.47 8.23 -0.25
C PRO A 68 -1.01 7.06 0.62
N ARG A 69 0.23 7.14 1.10
CA ARG A 69 0.89 6.12 1.92
C ARG A 69 1.06 6.59 3.35
N VAL A 70 1.26 5.66 4.27
CA VAL A 70 1.60 5.96 5.66
C VAL A 70 2.83 6.87 5.72
N GLY A 71 2.73 7.97 6.48
CA GLY A 71 3.74 9.00 6.61
C GLY A 71 3.57 10.19 5.66
N ASP A 72 2.81 10.06 4.56
CA ASP A 72 2.55 11.16 3.64
C ASP A 72 1.78 12.30 4.35
N SER A 73 1.96 13.52 3.86
CA SER A 73 1.26 14.70 4.37
C SER A 73 0.12 15.10 3.45
N LEU A 74 -1.08 15.25 4.00
CA LEU A 74 -2.28 15.74 3.30
C LEU A 74 -2.63 17.14 3.81
N PHE A 75 -3.04 18.03 2.92
CA PHE A 75 -3.50 19.37 3.27
C PHE A 75 -5.01 19.47 3.06
N HIS A 76 -5.74 19.82 4.11
CA HIS A 76 -7.20 19.97 4.09
C HIS A 76 -7.61 21.05 5.10
N ASP A 77 -8.51 21.95 4.72
CA ASP A 77 -9.02 23.04 5.57
C ASP A 77 -7.94 23.85 6.30
N SER A 78 -6.86 24.21 5.60
CA SER A 78 -5.70 24.94 6.15
C SER A 78 -4.88 24.18 7.19
N ILE A 79 -5.12 22.87 7.33
CA ILE A 79 -4.45 22.00 8.29
C ILE A 79 -3.67 20.94 7.53
N TYR A 80 -2.47 20.66 8.01
CA TYR A 80 -1.71 19.49 7.57
C TYR A 80 -2.03 18.29 8.45
N TYR A 81 -2.24 17.16 7.79
CA TYR A 81 -2.47 15.87 8.40
C TYR A 81 -1.41 14.88 7.91
N GLN A 82 -1.01 13.95 8.77
CA GLN A 82 -0.11 12.86 8.42
C GLN A 82 -0.92 11.57 8.29
N VAL A 83 -0.69 10.80 7.23
CA VAL A 83 -1.34 9.51 7.02
C VAL A 83 -0.79 8.49 8.02
N GLU A 84 -1.69 7.87 8.79
CA GLU A 84 -1.37 6.86 9.81
C GLU A 84 -1.70 5.45 9.32
N ARG A 85 -2.87 5.28 8.67
CA ARG A 85 -3.32 3.98 8.15
C ARG A 85 -3.99 4.14 6.80
N VAL A 86 -3.79 3.12 5.96
CA VAL A 86 -4.38 3.04 4.62
C VAL A 86 -5.03 1.68 4.50
N PHE A 87 -6.33 1.70 4.27
CA PHE A 87 -7.15 0.51 4.09
C PHE A 87 -7.55 0.41 2.62
N LEU A 88 -6.87 -0.46 1.88
CA LEU A 88 -7.15 -0.66 0.46
C LEU A 88 -8.43 -1.46 0.30
N TYR A 89 -9.31 -1.01 -0.60
CA TYR A 89 -10.52 -1.75 -1.00
C TYR A 89 -11.52 -2.07 0.13
N GLU A 90 -11.41 -1.41 1.29
CA GLU A 90 -12.37 -1.60 2.41
C GLU A 90 -13.73 -0.94 2.11
N ASN A 91 -13.76 0.02 1.18
CA ASN A 91 -14.99 0.68 0.76
C ASN A 91 -15.72 -0.15 -0.31
N LEU A 92 -16.83 -0.77 0.09
CA LEU A 92 -17.70 -1.60 -0.78
C LEU A 92 -18.41 -0.81 -1.89
N ALA A 93 -18.30 0.52 -1.89
CA ALA A 93 -18.90 1.37 -2.91
C ALA A 93 -18.08 1.37 -4.21
N LEU A 94 -18.76 1.12 -5.33
CA LEU A 94 -18.14 1.06 -6.66
C LEU A 94 -17.33 2.32 -6.97
N GLY A 95 -16.04 2.13 -7.25
CA GLY A 95 -15.12 3.19 -7.68
C GLY A 95 -14.32 3.87 -6.56
N TRP A 96 -14.45 3.43 -5.30
CA TRP A 96 -13.56 3.83 -4.21
C TRP A 96 -12.38 2.87 -4.08
N TYR A 97 -11.21 3.40 -3.78
CA TYR A 97 -9.96 2.64 -3.81
C TYR A 97 -9.31 2.47 -2.43
N ALA A 98 -9.50 3.43 -1.52
CA ALA A 98 -8.97 3.33 -0.17
C ALA A 98 -9.73 4.20 0.83
N ASP A 99 -9.74 3.74 2.08
CA ASP A 99 -10.04 4.55 3.25
C ASP A 99 -8.73 4.89 3.98
N ILE A 100 -8.57 6.14 4.40
CA ILE A 100 -7.31 6.67 4.91
C ILE A 100 -7.54 7.30 6.28
N GLU A 101 -6.84 6.81 7.28
CA GLU A 101 -6.75 7.47 8.58
C GLU A 101 -5.59 8.43 8.63
N VAL A 102 -5.86 9.60 9.19
CA VAL A 102 -4.83 10.60 9.41
C VAL A 102 -4.80 11.11 10.85
N SER A 103 -3.63 11.62 11.24
CA SER A 103 -3.40 12.36 12.48
C SER A 103 -3.07 13.82 12.16
N TYR A 104 -3.26 14.71 13.14
CA TYR A 104 -2.87 16.10 12.98
C TYR A 104 -1.35 16.23 12.88
N TYR A 105 -0.87 16.80 11.77
CA TYR A 105 0.55 17.05 11.57
C TYR A 105 0.89 18.47 12.02
N GLY A 106 1.09 18.60 13.33
CA GLY A 106 1.56 19.84 13.95
C GLY A 106 3.04 20.08 13.63
N ARG A 107 3.36 20.60 12.44
CA ARG A 107 4.64 21.30 12.27
C ARG A 107 4.70 22.43 13.30
N ARG A 108 5.79 22.42 14.05
CA ARG A 108 6.10 23.21 15.27
C ARG A 108 5.47 24.60 15.32
#